data_AF-A0A6A5XVQ0-F1
#
_entry.id   AF-A0A6A5XVQ0-F1
#
_cell.length_a   1.000
_cell.length_b   1.000
_cell.length_c   1.000
_cell.angle_alpha   90.00
_cell.angle_beta   90.00
_cell.angle_gamma   90.00
#
_symmetry.space_group_name_H-M   'P 1'
#
loop_
_entity.id
_entity.type
_entity.pdbx_description
1 polymer ?
#
loop_
_entity_poly.entity_id
_entity_poly.type
_entity_poly.pdbx_seq_one_letter_code
_entity_poly.pdbx_strand_id
1 'polypeptide(L)'
;MPEAEITTNGEYEDIRYHLFEAVDYDRHMSWKATKEGFIYAGVKNVERLNGDVDTVDAVLPKGQIVIIFSMCFQLATESVNRPCPPKSRQAETTANGDYEHISWHRFEALDYDRLMSWKATNKGFVCTGTMVPLNRSVDTVDAVLPKGVVILVSDMCFKLTSER
;
A
#
# COMPACT_ATOMS: atom_id res chain seq x y z
N MET A 1 0.07 8.68 10.88
CA MET A 1 1.48 8.90 11.23
C MET A 1 1.74 10.39 11.22
N PRO A 2 2.50 10.96 12.16
CA PRO A 2 3.16 12.25 11.89
C PRO A 2 3.97 12.10 10.59
N GLU A 3 4.10 13.17 9.81
CA GLU A 3 4.89 13.22 8.57
C GLU A 3 6.36 12.97 8.92
N ALA A 4 6.76 11.70 8.97
CA ALA A 4 8.11 11.31 9.32
C ALA A 4 9.00 11.52 8.08
N GLU A 5 10.10 12.25 8.24
CA GLU A 5 11.06 12.54 7.16
C GLU A 5 11.86 11.30 6.69
N ILE A 6 11.81 10.24 7.50
CA ILE A 6 12.48 8.94 7.34
C ILE A 6 11.51 7.82 7.74
N THR A 7 11.85 6.57 7.40
CA THR A 7 11.16 5.42 8.00
C THR A 7 11.47 5.35 9.51
N THR A 8 10.66 4.65 10.28
CA THR A 8 10.81 4.43 11.73
C THR A 8 12.22 3.93 12.01
N ASN A 9 13.00 4.77 12.70
CA ASN A 9 14.41 4.55 13.01
C ASN A 9 15.31 4.29 11.78
N GLY A 10 14.89 4.70 10.58
CA GLY A 10 15.59 4.43 9.33
C GLY A 10 15.64 2.95 8.96
N GLU A 11 14.69 2.14 9.43
CA GLU A 11 14.61 0.69 9.15
C GLU A 11 13.72 0.41 7.92
N TYR A 12 13.76 -0.83 7.42
CA TYR A 12 12.82 -1.28 6.39
C TYR A 12 11.41 -1.39 6.96
N GLU A 13 10.45 -0.89 6.18
CA GLU A 13 9.03 -0.97 6.47
C GLU A 13 8.24 -1.40 5.24
N ASP A 14 7.19 -2.18 5.44
CA ASP A 14 6.19 -2.39 4.41
C ASP A 14 5.33 -1.13 4.26
N ILE A 15 5.71 -0.29 3.30
CA ILE A 15 5.00 0.95 2.99
C ILE A 15 3.95 0.69 1.93
N ARG A 16 2.68 0.89 2.31
CA ARG A 16 1.52 0.75 1.42
C ARG A 16 1.31 2.00 0.57
N TYR A 17 1.33 3.16 1.21
CA TYR A 17 1.41 4.47 0.57
C TYR A 17 2.08 5.43 1.54
N HIS A 18 3.10 6.14 1.08
CA HIS A 18 3.64 7.27 1.81
C HIS A 18 4.26 8.27 0.85
N LEU A 19 3.99 9.55 1.09
CA LEU A 19 4.71 10.66 0.49
C LEU A 19 5.68 11.17 1.56
N PHE A 20 6.97 10.99 1.30
CA PHE A 20 8.01 11.64 2.06
C PHE A 20 8.26 13.02 1.43
N GLU A 21 8.00 14.07 2.20
CA GLU A 21 8.24 15.44 1.78
C GLU A 21 9.72 15.72 1.53
N ALA A 22 9.97 16.80 0.81
CA ALA A 22 11.31 17.26 0.51
C ALA A 22 11.99 17.82 1.77
N VAL A 23 13.27 17.46 1.96
CA VAL A 23 14.12 17.96 3.05
C VAL A 23 15.37 18.63 2.49
N ASP A 24 16.12 19.36 3.31
CA ASP A 24 17.28 20.16 2.89
C ASP A 24 18.62 19.39 2.90
N TYR A 25 18.58 18.09 3.19
CA TYR A 25 19.71 17.16 3.17
C TYR A 25 19.42 15.94 2.27
N ASP A 26 20.48 15.23 1.87
CA ASP A 26 20.34 14.02 1.05
C ASP A 26 19.88 12.85 1.94
N ARG A 27 19.05 11.97 1.38
CA ARG A 27 18.57 10.75 2.06
C ARG A 27 18.99 9.51 1.27
N HIS A 28 19.11 8.40 1.97
CA HIS A 28 19.42 7.10 1.40
C HIS A 28 18.16 6.23 1.37
N MET A 29 17.87 5.70 0.19
CA MET A 29 16.70 4.88 -0.11
C MET A 29 17.12 3.46 -0.39
N SER A 30 16.40 2.50 0.17
CA SER A 30 16.53 1.10 -0.22
C SER A 30 15.16 0.45 -0.35
N TRP A 31 15.04 -0.53 -1.24
CA TRP A 31 13.81 -1.28 -1.42
C TRP A 31 14.03 -2.70 -1.89
N LYS A 32 13.02 -3.53 -1.62
CA LYS A 32 12.96 -4.90 -2.13
C LYS A 32 12.09 -4.98 -3.37
N ALA A 33 12.60 -5.72 -4.36
CA ALA A 33 11.92 -6.03 -5.59
C ALA A 33 10.50 -6.53 -5.32
N THR A 34 9.55 -5.95 -6.02
CA THR A 34 8.16 -6.40 -5.97
C THR A 34 7.49 -6.11 -7.29
N LYS A 35 6.70 -7.07 -7.77
CA LYS A 35 6.01 -6.96 -9.07
C LYS A 35 4.91 -5.89 -9.10
N GLU A 36 4.49 -5.43 -7.93
CA GLU A 36 3.28 -4.63 -7.74
C GLU A 36 3.54 -3.26 -7.11
N GLY A 37 4.77 -3.02 -6.64
CA GLY A 37 5.13 -1.80 -5.95
C GLY A 37 5.71 -0.75 -6.88
N PHE A 38 5.54 0.51 -6.52
CA PHE A 38 6.05 1.63 -7.28
C PHE A 38 6.78 2.61 -6.39
N ILE A 39 7.85 3.19 -6.91
CA ILE A 39 8.57 4.31 -6.29
C ILE A 39 8.61 5.43 -7.30
N TYR A 40 8.25 6.63 -6.87
CA TYR A 40 8.38 7.86 -7.66
C TYR A 40 9.21 8.87 -6.88
N ALA A 41 10.22 9.48 -7.50
CA ALA A 41 11.07 10.48 -6.86
C ALA A 41 11.26 11.71 -7.75
N GLY A 42 11.32 12.91 -7.16
CA GLY A 42 11.59 14.15 -7.91
C GLY A 42 11.16 15.43 -7.18
N VAL A 43 11.19 16.57 -7.87
CA VAL A 43 10.84 17.89 -7.29
C VAL A 43 9.49 18.42 -7.81
N LYS A 44 9.32 18.43 -9.14
CA LYS A 44 8.10 18.88 -9.84
C LYS A 44 7.56 17.83 -10.79
N ASN A 45 8.46 17.12 -11.47
CA ASN A 45 8.17 15.92 -12.23
C ASN A 45 8.76 14.76 -11.44
N VAL A 46 7.91 13.87 -10.92
CA VAL A 46 8.36 12.66 -10.24
C VAL A 46 8.58 11.56 -11.28
N GLU A 47 9.75 10.96 -11.27
CA GLU A 47 10.09 9.86 -12.18
C GLU A 47 9.89 8.52 -11.48
N ARG A 48 9.35 7.56 -12.23
CA ARG A 48 9.20 6.19 -11.74
C ARG A 48 10.57 5.51 -11.68
N LEU A 49 10.96 5.04 -10.50
CA LEU A 49 12.15 4.21 -10.31
C LEU A 49 11.84 2.73 -10.58
N ASN A 50 12.88 1.94 -10.86
CA ASN A 50 12.74 0.52 -11.09
C ASN A 50 12.51 -0.24 -9.76
N GLY A 51 11.24 -0.51 -9.45
CA GLY A 51 10.82 -1.29 -8.28
C GLY A 51 10.93 -2.81 -8.43
N ASP A 52 11.31 -3.31 -9.61
CA ASP A 52 11.38 -4.75 -9.89
C ASP A 52 12.72 -5.38 -9.50
N VAL A 53 13.68 -4.56 -9.07
CA VAL A 53 15.01 -4.98 -8.63
C VAL A 53 15.27 -4.49 -7.21
N ASP A 54 15.90 -5.36 -6.41
CA ASP A 54 16.42 -4.97 -5.11
C ASP A 54 17.41 -3.83 -5.31
N THR A 55 17.16 -2.71 -4.66
CA THR A 55 18.08 -1.58 -4.69
C THR A 55 18.45 -1.23 -3.27
N VAL A 56 19.75 -1.06 -3.06
CA VAL A 56 20.33 -0.73 -1.76
C VAL A 56 21.05 0.59 -1.93
N ASP A 57 20.79 1.50 -1.01
CA ASP A 57 21.55 2.74 -0.86
C ASP A 57 21.49 3.70 -2.05
N ALA A 58 20.33 3.78 -2.72
CA ALA A 58 20.08 4.80 -3.73
C ALA A 58 19.94 6.18 -3.07
N VAL A 59 20.64 7.18 -3.59
CA VAL A 59 20.57 8.54 -3.05
C VAL A 59 19.32 9.25 -3.55
N LEU A 60 18.54 9.81 -2.63
CA LEU A 60 17.50 10.81 -2.87
C LEU A 60 18.08 12.20 -2.57
N PRO A 61 18.41 12.99 -3.61
CA PRO A 61 18.96 14.32 -3.41
C PRO A 61 18.03 15.22 -2.60
N LYS A 62 18.61 16.13 -1.82
CA LYS A 62 17.88 17.18 -1.11
C LYS A 62 16.92 17.94 -2.03
N GLY A 63 15.80 18.37 -1.47
CA GLY A 63 14.74 19.06 -2.20
C GLY A 63 13.83 18.15 -3.02
N GLN A 64 14.04 16.83 -3.01
CA GLN A 64 13.17 15.86 -3.69
C GLN A 64 12.19 15.20 -2.73
N ILE A 65 10.96 15.02 -3.21
CA ILE A 65 9.95 14.15 -2.60
C ILE A 65 10.15 12.72 -3.08
N VAL A 66 9.66 11.76 -2.30
CA VAL A 66 9.51 10.39 -2.77
C VAL A 66 8.15 9.83 -2.38
N ILE A 67 7.50 9.16 -3.32
CA ILE A 67 6.19 8.54 -3.17
C ILE A 67 6.37 7.04 -3.31
N ILE A 68 5.95 6.30 -2.29
CA ILE A 68 6.09 4.85 -2.21
C ILE A 68 4.70 4.22 -2.28
N PHE A 69 4.57 3.14 -3.07
CA PHE A 69 3.38 2.32 -3.14
C PHE A 69 3.73 0.84 -2.97
N SER A 70 3.04 0.17 -2.03
CA SER A 70 3.04 -1.29 -1.83
C SER A 70 4.42 -1.95 -1.94
N MET A 71 5.39 -1.43 -1.19
CA MET A 71 6.78 -1.88 -1.25
C MET A 71 7.42 -1.94 0.14
N CYS A 72 8.30 -2.92 0.34
CA CYS A 72 9.20 -2.88 1.49
C CYS A 72 10.31 -1.87 1.21
N PHE A 73 10.28 -0.75 1.92
CA PHE A 73 11.08 0.44 1.65
C PHE A 73 11.75 0.93 2.92
N GLN A 74 12.91 1.54 2.76
CA GLN A 74 13.70 2.15 3.81
C GLN A 74 14.12 3.54 3.35
N LEU A 75 13.99 4.52 4.23
CA LEU A 75 14.50 5.88 4.02
C LEU A 75 15.26 6.31 5.26
N ALA A 76 16.54 6.64 5.10
CA ALA A 76 17.42 7.01 6.21
C ALA A 76 18.32 8.20 5.84
N THR A 77 18.88 8.86 6.85
CA THR A 77 19.89 9.92 6.67
C THR A 77 21.27 9.37 6.30
N GLU A 78 21.52 8.10 6.60
CA GLU A 78 22.80 7.42 6.38
C GLU A 78 22.57 6.09 5.66
N SER A 79 23.58 5.61 4.93
CA SER A 79 23.59 4.27 4.34
C SER A 79 23.47 3.20 5.43
N VAL A 80 22.35 2.50 5.48
CA VAL A 80 22.12 1.38 6.42
C VAL A 80 21.64 0.15 5.66
N ASN A 81 22.51 -0.84 5.47
CA ASN A 81 22.15 -2.09 4.79
C ASN A 81 21.67 -3.14 5.81
N ARG A 82 20.35 -3.17 6.07
CA ARG A 82 19.70 -4.20 6.93
C ARG A 82 18.63 -4.97 6.15
N PRO A 83 18.35 -6.25 6.47
CA PRO A 83 17.34 -7.02 5.76
C PRO A 83 15.91 -6.63 6.16
N CYS A 84 15.00 -6.59 5.18
CA CYS A 84 13.57 -6.36 5.37
C CYS A 84 12.89 -7.55 6.11
N PRO A 85 11.93 -7.29 7.04
CA PRO A 85 11.11 -8.34 7.65
C PRO A 85 10.16 -9.04 6.66
N PRO A 86 9.69 -10.28 6.92
CA PRO A 86 8.84 -11.02 5.99
C PRO A 86 7.44 -10.42 5.83
N LYS A 87 6.96 -10.33 4.57
CA LYS A 87 5.63 -9.80 4.19
C LYS A 87 4.48 -10.60 4.81
N SER A 88 3.42 -9.90 5.22
CA SER A 88 2.17 -10.51 5.74
C SER A 88 1.28 -11.11 4.63
N ARG A 89 0.50 -12.14 5.01
CA ARG A 89 -0.14 -13.20 4.19
C ARG A 89 -1.15 -12.70 3.12
N GLN A 90 -1.08 -13.24 1.89
CA GLN A 90 -2.08 -13.10 0.83
C GLN A 90 -3.31 -13.99 1.12
N ALA A 91 -4.49 -13.40 1.34
CA ALA A 91 -5.74 -14.13 1.54
C ALA A 91 -6.75 -13.75 0.44
N GLU A 92 -7.38 -14.76 -0.17
CA GLU A 92 -8.33 -14.61 -1.29
C GLU A 92 -9.75 -14.22 -0.84
N THR A 93 -10.09 -14.57 0.41
CA THR A 93 -11.34 -14.23 1.10
C THR A 93 -11.02 -13.78 2.51
N THR A 94 -12.00 -13.17 3.17
CA THR A 94 -11.95 -13.01 4.63
C THR A 94 -12.08 -14.37 5.32
N ALA A 95 -11.61 -14.50 6.55
CA ALA A 95 -11.66 -15.75 7.30
C ALA A 95 -13.12 -16.25 7.40
N ASN A 96 -13.38 -17.47 6.90
CA ASN A 96 -14.69 -18.14 6.87
C ASN A 96 -15.80 -17.39 6.12
N GLY A 97 -15.49 -16.35 5.34
CA GLY A 97 -16.51 -15.53 4.67
C GLY A 97 -17.29 -14.62 5.63
N ASP A 98 -16.77 -14.37 6.83
CA ASP A 98 -17.34 -13.45 7.81
C ASP A 98 -16.68 -12.05 7.72
N TYR A 99 -17.26 -11.08 8.44
CA TYR A 99 -16.62 -9.78 8.61
C TYR A 99 -15.34 -9.92 9.42
N GLU A 100 -14.24 -9.45 8.86
CA GLU A 100 -12.98 -9.29 9.56
C GLU A 100 -12.56 -7.82 9.58
N HIS A 101 -11.84 -7.42 10.62
CA HIS A 101 -11.25 -6.10 10.63
C HIS A 101 -9.99 -6.12 9.76
N ILE A 102 -10.07 -5.47 8.61
CA ILE A 102 -8.97 -5.35 7.67
C ILE A 102 -8.26 -4.03 7.95
N SER A 103 -7.05 -4.11 8.50
CA SER A 103 -6.18 -2.92 8.69
C SER A 103 -5.73 -2.38 7.34
N TRP A 104 -5.21 -3.25 6.48
CA TRP A 104 -5.36 -3.12 5.03
C TRP A 104 -5.08 -4.42 4.32
N HIS A 105 -5.72 -4.59 3.18
CA HIS A 105 -5.54 -5.74 2.32
C HIS A 105 -5.87 -5.37 0.87
N ARG A 106 -5.07 -5.89 -0.06
CA ARG A 106 -5.34 -5.85 -1.49
C ARG A 106 -5.83 -7.24 -1.88
N PHE A 107 -7.10 -7.35 -2.25
CA PHE A 107 -7.61 -8.58 -2.84
C PHE A 107 -7.44 -8.49 -4.35
N GLU A 108 -6.67 -9.43 -4.91
CA GLU A 108 -6.43 -9.50 -6.34
C GLU A 108 -7.72 -9.69 -7.13
N ALA A 109 -7.66 -9.31 -8.41
CA ALA A 109 -8.71 -9.57 -9.37
C ALA A 109 -8.83 -11.08 -9.62
N LEU A 110 -10.06 -11.59 -9.65
CA LEU A 110 -10.38 -12.97 -9.99
C LEU A 110 -11.24 -13.01 -11.25
N ASP A 111 -11.40 -14.18 -11.85
CA ASP A 111 -12.16 -14.42 -13.08
C ASP A 111 -13.66 -14.62 -12.87
N TYR A 112 -14.13 -14.50 -11.62
CA TYR A 112 -15.53 -14.54 -11.21
C TYR A 112 -15.92 -13.36 -10.32
N ASP A 113 -17.22 -13.08 -10.25
CA ASP A 113 -17.78 -11.99 -9.46
C ASP A 113 -17.75 -12.34 -7.96
N ARG A 114 -17.50 -11.34 -7.11
CA ARG A 114 -17.47 -11.49 -5.65
C ARG A 114 -18.50 -10.58 -5.01
N LEU A 115 -18.97 -10.96 -3.83
CA LEU A 115 -19.79 -10.11 -2.98
C LEU A 115 -18.90 -9.45 -1.92
N MET A 116 -18.94 -8.13 -1.88
CA MET A 116 -18.24 -7.31 -0.90
C MET A 116 -19.24 -6.64 0.03
N SER A 117 -18.92 -6.66 1.32
CA SER A 117 -19.71 -5.98 2.35
C SER A 117 -18.80 -5.25 3.31
N TRP A 118 -19.24 -4.12 3.83
CA TRP A 118 -18.53 -3.38 4.87
C TRP A 118 -19.44 -2.65 5.83
N LYS A 119 -18.90 -2.43 7.02
CA LYS A 119 -19.48 -1.52 8.02
C LYS A 119 -18.95 -0.11 7.83
N ALA A 120 -19.80 0.88 8.02
CA ALA A 120 -19.47 2.28 7.91
C ALA A 120 -18.31 2.66 8.84
N THR A 121 -17.38 3.47 8.33
CA THR A 121 -16.23 3.96 9.09
C THR A 121 -15.90 5.40 8.71
N ASN A 122 -15.30 6.13 9.66
CA ASN A 122 -14.82 7.49 9.45
C ASN A 122 -13.30 7.57 9.19
N LYS A 123 -12.56 6.46 9.32
CA LYS A 123 -11.09 6.45 9.27
C LYS A 123 -10.50 5.56 8.16
N GLY A 124 -11.21 4.55 7.69
CA GLY A 124 -10.76 3.61 6.66
C GLY A 124 -11.07 4.01 5.23
N PHE A 125 -10.85 3.14 4.24
CA PHE A 125 -11.34 3.32 2.88
C PHE A 125 -11.53 1.98 2.16
N VAL A 126 -12.41 1.98 1.18
CA VAL A 126 -12.60 0.89 0.23
C VAL A 126 -12.59 1.47 -1.17
N CYS A 127 -11.76 0.91 -2.05
CA CYS A 127 -11.62 1.37 -3.44
C CYS A 127 -11.57 0.18 -4.40
N THR A 128 -12.04 0.37 -5.62
CA THR A 128 -11.97 -0.64 -6.68
C THR A 128 -11.11 -0.19 -7.85
N GLY A 129 -10.46 -1.15 -8.52
CA GLY A 129 -9.71 -0.92 -9.76
C GLY A 129 -8.64 0.18 -9.64
N THR A 130 -8.73 1.18 -10.52
CA THR A 130 -7.86 2.38 -10.60
C THR A 130 -8.13 3.40 -9.48
N MET A 131 -8.32 2.94 -8.25
CA MET A 131 -8.58 3.75 -7.06
C MET A 131 -9.91 4.52 -7.11
N VAL A 132 -10.96 3.93 -7.66
CA VAL A 132 -12.31 4.51 -7.59
C VAL A 132 -12.81 4.35 -6.15
N PRO A 133 -12.99 5.44 -5.38
CA PRO A 133 -13.42 5.32 -3.99
C PRO A 133 -14.87 4.89 -3.90
N LEU A 134 -15.17 3.92 -3.05
CA LEU A 134 -16.53 3.54 -2.70
C LEU A 134 -16.97 4.30 -1.44
N ASN A 135 -18.29 4.45 -1.27
CA ASN A 135 -18.86 5.16 -0.13
C ASN A 135 -18.69 4.35 1.17
N ARG A 136 -17.60 4.65 1.90
CA ARG A 136 -17.28 4.03 3.20
C ARG A 136 -18.16 4.49 4.36
N SER A 137 -18.93 5.57 4.19
CA SER A 137 -19.68 6.20 5.27
C SER A 137 -21.05 5.57 5.50
N VAL A 138 -21.40 4.55 4.69
CA VAL A 138 -22.67 3.83 4.76
C VAL A 138 -22.36 2.33 4.78
N ASP A 139 -23.09 1.60 5.60
CA ASP A 139 -23.06 0.14 5.60
C ASP A 139 -23.44 -0.36 4.22
N THR A 140 -22.64 -1.25 3.66
CA THR A 140 -22.92 -1.88 2.37
C THR A 140 -22.91 -3.38 2.56
N VAL A 141 -23.93 -4.05 2.03
CA VAL A 141 -24.11 -5.49 2.16
C VAL A 141 -24.23 -6.07 0.77
N ASP A 142 -23.36 -7.03 0.48
CA ASP A 142 -23.36 -7.88 -0.70
C ASP A 142 -23.40 -7.08 -2.02
N ALA A 143 -22.62 -6.00 -2.06
CA ALA A 143 -22.38 -5.27 -3.30
C ALA A 143 -21.52 -6.13 -4.23
N VAL A 144 -21.86 -6.12 -5.52
CA VAL A 144 -21.13 -6.91 -6.53
C VAL A 144 -19.79 -6.23 -6.84
N LEU A 145 -18.72 -6.98 -6.64
CA LEU A 145 -17.37 -6.71 -7.16
C LEU A 145 -17.20 -7.52 -8.45
N PRO A 146 -17.22 -6.87 -9.63
CA PRO A 146 -17.09 -7.59 -10.90
C PRO A 146 -15.76 -8.33 -11.01
N LYS A 147 -15.75 -9.44 -11.73
CA LYS A 147 -14.54 -10.13 -12.15
C LYS A 147 -13.57 -9.19 -12.84
N GLY A 148 -12.28 -9.46 -12.68
CA GLY A 148 -11.20 -8.61 -13.19
C GLY A 148 -10.94 -7.36 -12.35
N VAL A 149 -11.69 -7.14 -11.26
CA VAL A 149 -11.54 -5.95 -10.40
C VAL A 149 -10.80 -6.28 -9.11
N VAL A 150 -9.72 -5.54 -8.88
CA VAL A 150 -8.98 -5.50 -7.61
C VAL A 150 -9.75 -4.66 -6.60
N ILE A 151 -9.76 -5.05 -5.33
CA ILE A 151 -10.29 -4.23 -4.25
C ILE A 151 -9.22 -3.96 -3.20
N LEU A 152 -9.13 -2.71 -2.79
CA LEU A 152 -8.25 -2.24 -1.74
C LEU A 152 -9.11 -1.83 -0.54
N VAL A 153 -8.81 -2.40 0.61
CA VAL A 153 -9.56 -2.19 1.85
C VAL A 153 -8.58 -1.74 2.91
N SER A 154 -8.92 -0.71 3.69
CA SER A 154 -8.10 -0.22 4.81
C SER A 154 -8.97 0.20 5.99
N ASP A 155 -8.49 -0.12 7.19
CA ASP A 155 -9.04 0.20 8.51
C ASP A 155 -10.58 0.12 8.60
N MET A 156 -11.13 -1.02 8.19
CA MET A 156 -12.57 -1.24 8.20
C MET A 156 -12.97 -2.71 8.39
N CYS A 157 -14.17 -2.91 8.92
CA CYS A 157 -14.78 -4.24 8.98
C CYS A 157 -15.32 -4.57 7.59
N PHE A 158 -14.70 -5.55 6.95
CA PHE A 158 -14.96 -5.93 5.57
C PHE A 158 -15.19 -7.43 5.47
N LYS A 159 -16.02 -7.82 4.50
CA LYS A 159 -16.35 -9.20 4.17
C LYS A 159 -16.20 -9.35 2.66
N LEU A 160 -15.51 -10.40 2.21
CA LEU A 160 -15.41 -10.75 0.80
C LEU A 160 -15.70 -12.23 0.61
N THR A 161 -16.74 -12.52 -0.16
CA THR A 161 -17.20 -13.88 -0.42
C THR A 161 -17.35 -14.12 -1.92
N SER A 162 -17.10 -15.34 -2.39
CA SER A 162 -17.45 -15.76 -3.75
C SER A 162 -18.97 -15.81 -3.93
N GLU A 163 -19.49 -15.31 -5.04
CA GLU A 163 -20.86 -15.61 -5.45
C GLU A 163 -20.90 -17.08 -5.90
N ARG A 164 -21.81 -17.89 -5.33
CA ARG A 164 -21.97 -19.31 -5.68
C ARG A 164 -23.04 -19.48 -6.74
#